data_AF-A0A323UHQ2-F1
#
_entry.id   AF-A0A323UHQ2-F1
#
_cell.length_a   1.000
_cell.length_b   1.000
_cell.length_c   1.000
_cell.angle_alpha   90.00
_cell.angle_beta   90.00
_cell.angle_gamma   90.00
#
_symmetry.space_group_name_H-M   'P 1'
#
loop_
_entity.id
_entity.type
_entity.pdbx_description
1 polymer ?
#
loop_
_entity_poly.entity_id
_entity_poly.type
_entity_poly.pdbx_seq_one_letter_code
_entity_poly.pdbx_strand_id
1 'polypeptide(L)'
;MAQTLREAIKPKAELTHSESLELIAKVLGCQNWNVLSAAVQSAGGSAPGSSGARDDRSEPQEIRLDPEILDRYVGLYELADHGVMTISREDGRLVSRLTGQPAVPLFAESRTKFFARIVNAQISFVTDAAGAAQSLVLHQNGLDVPMPRIDADAARRIEHEITERLTSRRPSPGTQAALHRLIDGIRNGQPSYDEMTEVVADATRQQLPALQTEISDAGPARSIEFVGVGQGGVDVYLVQHLQRPLYWRIALNASGAISTAWVSPGL
;
A
#
# COMPACT_ATOMS: atom_id res chain seq x y z
N MET A 1 7.94 -28.53 -15.24
CA MET A 1 7.02 -27.68 -14.46
C MET A 1 5.55 -28.05 -14.66
N ALA A 2 5.03 -28.14 -15.89
CA ALA A 2 3.64 -28.55 -16.13
C ALA A 2 3.29 -29.98 -15.64
N GLN A 3 4.25 -30.92 -15.72
CA GLN A 3 4.07 -32.30 -15.23
C GLN A 3 3.90 -32.37 -13.71
N THR A 4 4.74 -31.62 -12.98
CA THR A 4 4.79 -31.57 -11.51
C THR A 4 3.52 -30.95 -10.94
N LEU A 5 2.97 -29.93 -11.63
CA LEU A 5 1.69 -29.31 -11.29
C LEU A 5 0.52 -30.29 -11.48
N ARG A 6 0.56 -31.09 -12.56
CA ARG A 6 -0.48 -32.08 -12.88
C ARG A 6 -0.54 -33.24 -11.89
N GLU A 7 0.60 -33.67 -11.37
CA GLU A 7 0.67 -34.71 -10.32
C GLU A 7 0.22 -34.19 -8.95
N ALA A 8 0.51 -32.92 -8.62
CA ALA A 8 0.05 -32.29 -7.38
C ALA A 8 -1.48 -32.05 -7.34
N ILE A 9 -2.12 -31.82 -8.49
CA ILE A 9 -3.56 -31.53 -8.61
C ILE A 9 -4.41 -32.82 -8.71
N LYS A 10 -3.83 -33.93 -9.16
CA LYS A 10 -4.55 -35.19 -9.44
C LYS A 10 -5.41 -35.75 -8.28
N PRO A 11 -5.05 -35.61 -6.99
CA PRO A 11 -5.89 -36.10 -5.89
C PRO A 11 -6.88 -35.08 -5.31
N LYS A 12 -6.88 -33.81 -5.74
CA LYS A 12 -7.79 -32.75 -5.23
C LYS A 12 -8.51 -32.05 -6.38
N ALA A 13 -9.56 -32.68 -6.89
CA ALA A 13 -10.39 -32.13 -7.97
C ALA A 13 -11.20 -30.88 -7.57
N GLU A 14 -11.26 -30.55 -6.28
CA GLU A 14 -11.91 -29.35 -5.75
C GLU A 14 -10.96 -28.65 -4.78
N LEU A 15 -9.91 -28.03 -5.32
CA LEU A 15 -9.14 -27.05 -4.54
C LEU A 15 -10.04 -25.85 -4.28
N THR A 16 -10.25 -25.52 -3.01
CA THR A 16 -10.92 -24.28 -2.65
C THR A 16 -10.12 -23.08 -3.16
N HIS A 17 -10.77 -21.91 -3.28
CA HIS A 17 -10.09 -20.68 -3.68
C HIS A 17 -8.88 -20.39 -2.76
N SER A 18 -9.03 -20.59 -1.45
CA SER A 18 -7.95 -20.44 -0.46
C SER A 18 -6.80 -21.42 -0.69
N GLU A 19 -7.08 -22.71 -0.93
CA GLU A 19 -6.03 -23.69 -1.20
C GLU A 19 -5.31 -23.42 -2.52
N SER A 20 -6.03 -22.89 -3.52
CA SER A 20 -5.44 -22.48 -4.80
C SER A 20 -4.45 -21.34 -4.63
N LEU A 21 -4.81 -20.33 -3.83
CA LEU A 21 -3.94 -19.20 -3.51
C LEU A 21 -2.68 -19.64 -2.74
N GLU A 22 -2.84 -20.56 -1.79
CA GLU A 22 -1.71 -21.17 -1.07
C GLU A 22 -0.78 -21.97 -2.00
N LEU A 23 -1.35 -22.68 -2.98
CA LEU A 23 -0.58 -23.44 -3.96
C LEU A 23 0.18 -22.52 -4.90
N ILE A 24 -0.44 -21.43 -5.36
CA ILE A 24 0.20 -20.39 -6.18
C ILE A 24 1.36 -19.76 -5.41
N ALA A 25 1.19 -19.43 -4.12
CA ALA A 25 2.26 -18.94 -3.28
C ALA A 25 3.46 -19.90 -3.23
N LYS A 26 3.21 -21.18 -2.95
CA LYS A 26 4.26 -22.20 -2.89
C LYS A 26 4.95 -22.40 -4.24
N VAL A 27 4.19 -22.39 -5.35
CA VAL A 27 4.74 -22.50 -6.71
C VAL A 27 5.66 -21.31 -7.03
N LEU A 28 5.33 -20.12 -6.55
CA LEU A 28 6.12 -18.90 -6.71
C LEU A 28 7.20 -18.73 -5.62
N GLY A 29 7.49 -19.78 -4.84
CA GLY A 29 8.54 -19.79 -3.82
C GLY A 29 8.22 -18.98 -2.55
N CYS A 30 6.99 -18.52 -2.39
CA CYS A 30 6.50 -17.83 -1.20
C CYS A 30 5.96 -18.83 -0.18
N GLN A 31 6.17 -18.55 1.13
CA GLN A 31 5.78 -19.49 2.20
C GLN A 31 4.26 -19.74 2.28
N ASN A 32 3.46 -18.72 1.99
CA ASN A 32 1.99 -18.77 1.96
C ASN A 32 1.43 -17.61 1.12
N TRP A 33 0.11 -17.60 0.92
CA TRP A 33 -0.55 -16.56 0.13
C TRP A 33 -0.32 -15.14 0.70
N ASN A 34 -0.19 -14.99 2.01
CA ASN A 34 0.06 -13.69 2.63
C ASN A 34 1.41 -13.12 2.19
N VAL A 35 2.46 -13.94 2.12
CA VAL A 35 3.78 -13.51 1.62
C VAL A 35 3.72 -13.15 0.14
N LEU A 36 3.07 -13.98 -0.68
CA LEU A 36 2.98 -13.73 -2.12
C LEU A 36 2.18 -12.45 -2.43
N SER A 37 1.01 -12.30 -1.82
CA SER A 37 0.15 -11.14 -2.05
C SER A 37 0.82 -9.84 -1.62
N ALA A 38 1.53 -9.85 -0.49
CA ALA A 38 2.28 -8.70 -0.02
C ALA A 38 3.51 -8.40 -0.92
N ALA A 39 4.18 -9.43 -1.44
CA ALA A 39 5.26 -9.28 -2.43
C ALA A 39 4.76 -8.68 -3.76
N VAL A 40 3.63 -9.14 -4.28
CA VAL A 40 3.01 -8.57 -5.49
C VAL A 40 2.62 -7.10 -5.28
N GLN A 41 2.11 -6.76 -4.10
CA GLN A 41 1.69 -5.39 -3.76
C GLN A 41 2.89 -4.45 -3.58
N SER A 42 3.98 -4.91 -2.99
CA SER A 42 5.24 -4.14 -2.88
C SER A 42 5.97 -3.99 -4.22
N ALA A 43 5.87 -4.97 -5.12
CA ALA A 43 6.43 -4.88 -6.48
C ALA A 43 5.65 -3.92 -7.38
N GLY A 44 4.40 -3.57 -7.05
CA GLY A 44 3.55 -2.65 -7.82
C GLY A 44 3.98 -1.17 -7.76
N GLY A 45 5.10 -0.85 -7.10
CA GLY A 45 5.60 0.51 -6.91
C GLY A 45 7.07 0.74 -7.25
N SER A 46 7.73 -0.13 -8.02
CA SER A 46 9.14 0.08 -8.41
C SER A 46 9.36 -0.15 -9.90
N ALA A 47 9.68 0.92 -10.64
CA ALA A 47 10.50 0.80 -11.84
C ALA A 47 11.92 0.38 -11.44
N PRO A 48 12.64 -0.43 -12.24
CA PRO A 48 13.95 -0.93 -11.86
C PRO A 48 15.04 0.09 -12.23
N GLY A 49 15.78 0.61 -11.24
CA GLY A 49 17.04 1.30 -11.52
C GLY A 49 17.52 2.31 -10.48
N SER A 50 18.16 1.85 -9.41
CA SER A 50 19.56 2.23 -9.13
C SER A 50 20.09 1.40 -7.96
N SER A 51 20.97 0.47 -8.30
CA SER A 51 21.88 -0.16 -7.36
C SER A 51 22.90 0.90 -6.94
N GLY A 52 22.94 1.27 -5.65
CA GLY A 52 23.87 2.30 -5.20
C GLY A 52 23.75 2.74 -3.76
N ALA A 53 23.88 1.79 -2.82
CA ALA A 53 24.58 1.94 -1.53
C ALA A 53 24.16 0.77 -0.65
N ARG A 54 25.11 -0.13 -0.36
CA ARG A 54 24.98 -1.02 0.78
C ARG A 54 24.99 -0.12 2.00
N ASP A 55 23.80 0.17 2.50
CA ASP A 55 23.66 0.74 3.82
C ASP A 55 24.19 -0.29 4.81
N ASP A 56 25.17 0.11 5.59
CA ASP A 56 25.78 -0.66 6.69
C ASP A 56 24.80 -0.73 7.88
N ARG A 57 23.52 -0.97 7.60
CA ARG A 57 22.50 -1.27 8.59
C ARG A 57 22.56 -2.76 8.86
N SER A 58 23.14 -3.10 10.00
CA SER A 58 22.97 -4.41 10.63
C SER A 58 21.50 -4.83 10.51
N GLU A 59 21.23 -6.07 10.09
CA GLU A 59 19.86 -6.58 10.00
C GLU A 59 19.12 -6.29 11.33
N PRO A 60 17.87 -5.79 11.30
CA PRO A 60 17.11 -5.51 12.51
C PRO A 60 17.07 -6.75 13.41
N GLN A 61 17.64 -6.65 14.61
CA GLN A 61 17.70 -7.76 15.55
C GLN A 61 16.42 -7.82 16.36
N GLU A 62 15.75 -8.98 16.37
CA GLU A 62 14.56 -9.21 17.19
C GLU A 62 14.93 -9.19 18.68
N ILE A 63 14.25 -8.35 19.45
CA ILE A 63 14.26 -8.36 20.91
C ILE A 63 12.95 -8.93 21.44
N ARG A 64 12.98 -9.47 22.67
CA ARG A 64 11.75 -9.84 23.39
C ARG A 64 11.31 -8.66 24.25
N LEU A 65 10.02 -8.34 24.18
CA LEU A 65 9.38 -7.34 25.03
C LEU A 65 8.37 -8.01 25.96
N ASP A 66 8.17 -7.42 27.13
CA ASP A 66 7.14 -7.84 28.06
C ASP A 66 5.74 -7.66 27.42
N PRO A 67 4.78 -8.59 27.66
CA PRO A 67 3.44 -8.49 27.09
C PRO A 67 2.74 -7.15 27.40
N GLU A 68 2.94 -6.60 28.59
CA GLU A 68 2.37 -5.32 29.02
C GLU A 68 2.89 -4.11 28.21
N ILE A 69 4.08 -4.23 27.60
CA ILE A 69 4.59 -3.21 26.68
C ILE A 69 3.85 -3.33 25.35
N LEU A 70 3.65 -4.55 24.86
CA LEU A 70 2.95 -4.81 23.60
C LEU A 70 1.49 -4.35 23.66
N ASP A 71 0.81 -4.55 24.79
CA ASP A 71 -0.58 -4.15 24.99
C ASP A 71 -0.81 -2.63 24.82
N ARG A 72 0.22 -1.81 25.00
CA ARG A 72 0.15 -0.34 24.81
C ARG A 72 -0.02 0.08 23.35
N TYR A 73 0.40 -0.80 22.44
CA TYR A 73 0.40 -0.58 20.99
C TYR A 73 -0.82 -1.20 20.29
N VAL A 74 -1.55 -2.09 20.96
CA VAL A 74 -2.78 -2.70 20.43
C VAL A 74 -3.82 -1.61 20.21
N GLY A 75 -4.35 -1.49 19.00
CA GLY A 75 -5.25 -0.41 18.64
C GLY A 75 -5.53 -0.32 17.14
N LEU A 76 -6.25 0.75 16.79
CA LEU A 76 -6.70 1.06 15.44
C LEU A 76 -6.02 2.37 15.03
N TYR A 77 -5.40 2.40 13.86
CA TYR A 77 -4.63 3.54 13.37
C TYR A 77 -5.06 3.88 11.95
N GLU A 78 -5.33 5.15 11.70
CA GLU A 78 -5.90 5.64 10.44
C GLU A 78 -4.84 5.80 9.35
N LEU A 79 -5.10 5.29 8.14
CA LEU A 79 -4.30 5.56 6.95
C LEU A 79 -4.98 6.65 6.11
N ALA A 80 -5.07 7.86 6.67
CA ALA A 80 -5.96 8.89 6.13
C ALA A 80 -7.35 8.29 5.79
N ASP A 81 -7.97 8.71 4.69
CA ASP A 81 -9.26 8.18 4.22
C ASP A 81 -9.14 6.84 3.47
N HIS A 82 -8.02 6.13 3.58
CA HIS A 82 -7.67 4.99 2.73
C HIS A 82 -7.57 3.66 3.47
N GLY A 83 -7.78 3.63 4.79
CA GLY A 83 -7.82 2.38 5.52
C GLY A 83 -7.57 2.53 7.01
N VAL A 84 -7.65 1.39 7.68
CA VAL A 84 -7.34 1.24 9.09
C VAL A 84 -6.26 0.18 9.23
N MET A 85 -5.15 0.53 9.87
CA MET A 85 -4.20 -0.43 10.39
C MET A 85 -4.66 -0.89 11.76
N THR A 86 -5.03 -2.16 11.86
CA THR A 86 -5.29 -2.84 13.13
C THR A 86 -3.98 -3.44 13.64
N ILE A 87 -3.60 -3.08 14.87
CA ILE A 87 -2.52 -3.73 15.61
C ILE A 87 -3.16 -4.60 16.69
N SER A 88 -2.98 -5.92 16.58
CA SER A 88 -3.43 -6.91 17.55
C SER A 88 -2.25 -7.65 18.18
N ARG A 89 -2.51 -8.43 19.24
CA ARG A 89 -1.53 -9.33 19.85
C ARG A 89 -1.91 -10.78 19.56
N GLU A 90 -1.01 -11.54 18.98
CA GLU A 90 -1.16 -12.98 18.69
C GLU A 90 0.16 -13.69 19.02
N ASP A 91 0.11 -14.83 19.72
CA ASP A 91 1.28 -15.64 20.08
C ASP A 91 2.45 -14.87 20.71
N GLY A 92 2.13 -13.87 21.54
CA GLY A 92 3.14 -13.05 22.23
C GLY A 92 3.85 -12.02 21.34
N ARG A 93 3.33 -11.74 20.14
CA ARG A 93 3.84 -10.73 19.21
C ARG A 93 2.74 -9.78 18.79
N LEU A 94 3.13 -8.64 18.22
CA LEU A 94 2.19 -7.79 17.51
C LEU A 94 1.95 -8.35 16.11
N VAL A 95 0.72 -8.22 15.66
CA VAL A 95 0.28 -8.50 14.30
C VAL A 95 -0.36 -7.24 13.75
N SER A 96 0.06 -6.86 12.55
CA SER A 96 -0.53 -5.74 11.82
C SER A 96 -1.48 -6.25 10.74
N ARG A 97 -2.58 -5.55 10.53
CA ARG A 97 -3.52 -5.81 9.44
C ARG A 97 -4.06 -4.50 8.92
N LEU A 98 -3.69 -4.14 7.69
CA LEU A 98 -4.31 -3.02 6.99
C LEU A 98 -5.62 -3.47 6.34
N THR A 99 -6.63 -2.61 6.31
CA THR A 99 -7.93 -2.90 5.65
C THR A 99 -7.74 -3.52 4.27
N GLY A 100 -8.38 -4.67 4.04
CA GLY A 100 -8.31 -5.41 2.77
C GLY A 100 -6.99 -6.16 2.52
N GLN A 101 -6.03 -6.11 3.44
CA GLN A 101 -4.77 -6.86 3.37
C GLN A 101 -4.73 -8.02 4.39
N PRO A 102 -3.92 -9.06 4.12
CA PRO A 102 -3.65 -10.10 5.10
C PRO A 102 -2.92 -9.58 6.35
N ALA A 103 -2.97 -10.38 7.40
CA ALA A 103 -2.22 -10.12 8.63
C ALA A 103 -0.70 -10.33 8.42
N VAL A 104 0.11 -9.42 8.97
CA VAL A 104 1.57 -9.41 8.91
C VAL A 104 2.14 -9.40 10.34
N PRO A 105 2.86 -10.46 10.76
CA PRO A 105 3.54 -10.50 12.05
C PRO A 105 4.65 -9.45 12.14
N LEU A 106 4.76 -8.82 13.31
CA LEU A 106 5.75 -7.79 13.61
C LEU A 106 6.74 -8.29 14.67
N PHE A 107 8.01 -7.97 14.44
CA PHE A 107 9.14 -8.34 15.30
C PHE A 107 9.69 -7.07 15.94
N ALA A 108 9.86 -7.07 17.26
CA ALA A 108 10.36 -5.89 17.97
C ALA A 108 11.86 -5.70 17.70
N GLU A 109 12.26 -4.51 17.27
CA GLU A 109 13.66 -4.08 17.18
C GLU A 109 14.05 -3.27 18.42
N SER A 110 13.11 -2.48 18.93
CA SER A 110 13.26 -1.73 20.18
C SER A 110 11.92 -1.67 20.91
N ARG A 111 11.83 -0.91 22.00
CA ARG A 111 10.56 -0.74 22.72
C ARG A 111 9.43 -0.20 21.85
N THR A 112 9.73 0.66 20.87
CA THR A 112 8.74 1.36 20.03
C THR A 112 8.88 1.08 18.53
N LYS A 113 9.95 0.38 18.10
CA LYS A 113 10.20 0.05 16.69
C LYS A 113 10.01 -1.42 16.44
N PHE A 114 9.31 -1.74 15.36
CA PHE A 114 9.04 -3.11 14.93
C PHE A 114 9.26 -3.23 13.42
N PHE A 115 9.59 -4.42 12.96
CA PHE A 115 9.79 -4.70 11.54
C PHE A 115 9.03 -5.96 11.12
N ALA A 116 8.68 -6.03 9.84
CA ALA A 116 8.16 -7.25 9.22
C ALA A 116 9.30 -8.02 8.53
N ARG A 117 9.20 -9.35 8.48
CA ARG A 117 10.15 -10.21 7.74
C ARG A 117 9.67 -10.58 6.35
N ILE A 118 8.36 -10.56 6.12
CA ILE A 118 7.75 -11.00 4.86
C ILE A 118 7.55 -9.85 3.86
N VAL A 119 7.69 -8.61 4.32
CA VAL A 119 7.68 -7.39 3.52
C VAL A 119 8.74 -6.45 4.07
N ASN A 120 9.35 -5.65 3.20
CA ASN A 120 10.31 -4.61 3.61
C ASN A 120 9.57 -3.40 4.19
N ALA A 121 8.99 -3.58 5.37
CA ALA A 121 8.26 -2.55 6.10
C ALA A 121 8.71 -2.53 7.57
N GLN A 122 8.80 -1.33 8.11
CA GLN A 122 9.03 -1.09 9.54
C GLN A 122 7.93 -0.19 10.07
N ILE A 123 7.67 -0.27 11.37
CA ILE A 123 6.76 0.62 12.05
C ILE A 123 7.41 1.21 13.31
N SER A 124 7.12 2.47 13.58
CA SER A 124 7.49 3.14 14.82
C SER A 124 6.24 3.67 15.52
N PHE A 125 6.11 3.43 16.82
CA PHE A 125 5.04 4.02 17.62
C PHE A 125 5.48 5.34 18.25
N VAL A 126 4.62 6.34 18.13
CA VAL A 126 4.71 7.60 18.86
C VAL A 126 3.81 7.48 20.07
N THR A 127 4.38 7.59 21.27
CA THR A 127 3.66 7.40 22.54
C THR A 127 3.54 8.70 23.32
N ASP A 128 2.53 8.78 24.18
CA ASP A 128 2.44 9.81 25.21
C ASP A 128 3.41 9.57 26.38
N ALA A 129 3.33 10.42 27.41
CA ALA A 129 4.15 10.33 28.62
C ALA A 129 3.86 9.07 29.47
N ALA A 130 2.67 8.47 29.35
CA ALA A 130 2.32 7.21 29.99
C ALA A 130 2.82 5.99 29.18
N GLY A 131 3.34 6.21 27.96
CA GLY A 131 3.78 5.18 27.04
C GLY A 131 2.65 4.54 26.26
N ALA A 132 1.44 5.13 26.24
CA ALA A 132 0.35 4.71 25.39
C ALA A 132 0.56 5.24 23.97
N ALA A 133 0.32 4.41 22.96
CA ALA A 133 0.47 4.81 21.56
C ALA A 133 -0.58 5.85 21.18
N GLN A 134 -0.12 6.96 20.60
CA GLN A 134 -0.96 8.03 20.01
C GLN A 134 -0.94 8.00 18.49
N SER A 135 0.14 7.51 17.90
CA SER A 135 0.26 7.33 16.46
C SER A 135 1.21 6.16 16.16
N LEU A 136 1.02 5.61 14.97
CA LEU A 136 1.92 4.71 14.27
C LEU A 136 2.60 5.53 13.15
N VAL A 137 3.83 5.20 12.78
CA VAL A 137 4.45 5.65 11.54
C VAL A 137 4.86 4.39 10.77
N LEU A 138 4.35 4.23 9.56
CA LEU A 138 4.77 3.18 8.63
C LEU A 138 5.96 3.67 7.81
N HIS A 139 7.05 2.92 7.82
CA HIS A 139 8.25 3.14 7.03
C HIS A 139 8.30 2.09 5.93
N GLN A 140 7.95 2.46 4.69
CA GLN A 140 7.92 1.52 3.57
C GLN A 140 8.24 2.24 2.26
N ASN A 141 9.04 1.61 1.39
CA ASN A 141 9.44 2.15 0.09
C ASN A 141 10.10 3.55 0.16
N GLY A 142 10.78 3.86 1.26
CA GLY A 142 11.39 5.17 1.50
C GLY A 142 10.42 6.28 1.92
N LEU A 143 9.15 5.95 2.16
CA LEU A 143 8.14 6.87 2.66
C LEU A 143 7.87 6.62 4.15
N ASP A 144 7.67 7.73 4.86
CA ASP A 144 7.20 7.75 6.25
C ASP A 144 5.74 8.20 6.27
N VAL A 145 4.84 7.29 6.63
CA VAL A 145 3.40 7.53 6.61
C VAL A 145 2.87 7.55 8.04
N PRO A 146 2.56 8.74 8.60
CA PRO A 146 1.97 8.85 9.93
C PRO A 146 0.52 8.36 9.92
N MET A 147 0.15 7.61 10.95
CA MET A 147 -1.15 6.98 11.11
C MET A 147 -1.68 7.20 12.53
N PRO A 148 -2.49 8.25 12.75
CA PRO A 148 -2.98 8.59 14.09
C PRO A 148 -3.86 7.48 14.64
N ARG A 149 -3.80 7.27 15.96
CA ARG A 149 -4.68 6.31 16.63
C ARG A 149 -6.11 6.84 16.65
N ILE A 150 -7.07 5.98 16.35
CA ILE A 150 -8.50 6.29 16.28
C ILE A 150 -9.33 5.36 17.16
N ASP A 151 -10.56 5.78 17.45
CA ASP A 151 -11.52 4.93 18.14
C ASP A 151 -12.20 3.92 17.20
N ALA A 152 -12.96 3.00 17.78
CA ALA A 152 -13.64 1.95 17.04
C ALA A 152 -14.79 2.45 16.16
N ASP A 153 -15.40 3.59 16.48
CA ASP A 153 -16.48 4.17 15.67
C ASP A 153 -15.91 4.80 14.40
N ALA A 154 -14.80 5.54 14.51
CA ALA A 154 -14.06 6.07 13.38
C ALA A 154 -13.56 4.95 12.46
N ALA A 155 -12.96 3.91 13.03
CA ALA A 155 -12.47 2.78 12.24
C ALA A 155 -13.60 2.09 11.45
N ARG A 156 -14.76 1.84 12.09
CA ARG A 156 -15.93 1.26 11.42
C ARG A 156 -16.44 2.12 10.27
N ARG A 157 -16.44 3.45 10.42
CA ARG A 157 -16.86 4.37 9.34
C ARG A 157 -15.94 4.25 8.13
N ILE A 158 -14.62 4.33 8.35
CA ILE A 158 -13.62 4.22 7.27
C ILE A 158 -13.74 2.87 6.56
N GLU A 159 -13.83 1.76 7.31
CA GLU A 159 -13.96 0.42 6.73
C GLU A 159 -15.28 0.25 5.95
N HIS A 160 -16.37 0.85 6.44
CA HIS A 160 -17.65 0.84 5.75
C HIS A 160 -17.58 1.60 4.44
N GLU A 161 -17.04 2.82 4.45
CA GLU A 161 -16.85 3.65 3.26
C GLU A 161 -15.98 2.94 2.21
N ILE A 162 -14.87 2.33 2.61
CA ILE A 162 -14.03 1.53 1.70
C ILE A 162 -14.82 0.36 1.10
N THR A 163 -15.63 -0.33 1.91
CA THR A 163 -16.47 -1.44 1.44
C THR A 163 -17.53 -0.95 0.45
N GLU A 164 -18.16 0.20 0.71
CA GLU A 164 -19.09 0.83 -0.22
C GLU A 164 -18.39 1.24 -1.53
N ARG A 165 -17.19 1.82 -1.46
CA ARG A 165 -16.39 2.17 -2.64
C ARG A 165 -16.10 0.94 -3.49
N LEU A 166 -15.60 -0.14 -2.87
CA LEU A 166 -15.29 -1.40 -3.54
C LEU A 166 -16.51 -2.04 -4.23
N THR A 167 -17.72 -1.85 -3.68
CA THR A 167 -18.96 -2.38 -4.26
C THR A 167 -19.60 -1.47 -5.31
N SER A 168 -19.44 -0.15 -5.20
CA SER A 168 -20.08 0.85 -6.07
C SER A 168 -19.70 0.76 -7.56
N ARG A 169 -18.51 0.22 -7.88
CA ARG A 169 -17.93 0.10 -9.24
C ARG A 169 -18.07 1.38 -10.09
N ARG A 170 -17.98 2.55 -9.47
CA ARG A 170 -18.04 3.86 -10.13
C ARG A 170 -16.90 4.75 -9.65
N PRO A 171 -16.32 5.58 -10.53
CA PRO A 171 -15.33 6.56 -10.11
C PRO A 171 -15.96 7.57 -9.14
N SER A 172 -15.18 8.00 -8.16
CA SER A 172 -15.51 9.16 -7.33
C SER A 172 -15.62 10.41 -8.20
N PRO A 173 -16.57 11.32 -7.90
CA PRO A 173 -16.70 12.57 -8.64
C PRO A 173 -15.37 13.34 -8.68
N GLY A 174 -14.98 13.81 -9.87
CA GLY A 174 -13.81 14.66 -10.06
C GLY A 174 -12.47 13.94 -10.24
N THR A 175 -12.33 12.66 -9.87
CA THR A 175 -11.03 11.96 -9.96
C THR A 175 -10.50 11.83 -11.38
N GLN A 176 -11.36 11.54 -12.36
CA GLN A 176 -10.94 11.45 -13.77
C GLN A 176 -10.42 12.80 -14.30
N ALA A 177 -11.09 13.90 -13.94
CA ALA A 177 -10.70 15.24 -14.37
C ALA A 177 -9.39 15.69 -13.70
N ALA A 178 -9.23 15.40 -12.41
CA ALA A 178 -7.99 15.64 -11.68
C ALA A 178 -6.82 14.83 -12.26
N LEU A 179 -7.05 13.56 -12.60
CA LEU A 179 -6.05 12.70 -13.23
C LEU A 179 -5.59 13.25 -14.59
N HIS A 180 -6.52 13.70 -15.42
CA HIS A 180 -6.18 14.31 -16.71
C HIS A 180 -5.26 15.52 -16.52
N ARG A 181 -5.61 16.45 -15.61
CA ARG A 181 -4.79 17.63 -15.31
C ARG A 181 -3.44 17.25 -14.72
N LEU A 182 -3.38 16.24 -13.85
CA LEU A 182 -2.14 15.75 -13.26
C LEU A 182 -1.18 15.23 -14.33
N ILE A 183 -1.66 14.40 -15.27
CA ILE A 183 -0.84 13.85 -16.35
C ILE A 183 -0.29 14.97 -17.25
N ASP A 184 -1.14 15.92 -17.64
CA ASP A 184 -0.73 17.08 -18.44
C ASP A 184 0.29 17.94 -17.70
N GLY A 185 0.04 18.22 -16.42
CA GLY A 185 0.93 19.00 -15.56
C GLY A 185 2.30 18.34 -15.40
N ILE A 186 2.36 17.03 -15.16
CA ILE A 186 3.63 16.30 -15.09
C ILE A 186 4.36 16.38 -16.43
N ARG A 187 3.70 16.07 -17.55
CA ARG A 187 4.34 16.14 -18.89
C ARG A 187 4.93 17.51 -19.20
N ASN A 188 4.26 18.57 -18.78
CA ASN A 188 4.72 19.95 -18.99
C ASN A 188 5.70 20.45 -17.91
N GLY A 189 5.95 19.66 -16.86
CA GLY A 189 6.78 20.06 -15.72
C GLY A 189 6.16 21.11 -14.82
N GLN A 190 4.84 21.29 -14.93
CA GLN A 190 4.06 22.24 -14.16
C GLN A 190 2.79 21.57 -13.60
N PRO A 191 2.91 20.59 -12.68
CA PRO A 191 1.74 20.09 -11.95
C PRO A 191 1.03 21.21 -11.18
N SER A 192 -0.30 21.16 -11.13
CA SER A 192 -1.12 22.04 -10.29
C SER A 192 -1.01 21.62 -8.82
N TYR A 193 0.06 22.06 -8.15
CA TYR A 193 0.36 21.71 -6.76
C TYR A 193 -0.69 22.21 -5.76
N ASP A 194 -1.45 23.25 -6.11
CA ASP A 194 -2.58 23.79 -5.35
C ASP A 194 -3.81 22.87 -5.35
N GLU A 195 -3.91 21.95 -6.31
CA GLU A 195 -4.92 20.89 -6.32
C GLU A 195 -4.49 19.66 -5.52
N MET A 196 -3.37 19.70 -4.79
CA MET A 196 -2.83 18.57 -4.03
C MET A 196 -2.81 18.89 -2.53
N THR A 197 -2.86 17.86 -1.69
CA THR A 197 -2.45 18.03 -0.29
C THR A 197 -0.96 18.38 -0.23
N GLU A 198 -0.52 19.04 0.84
CA GLU A 198 0.88 19.44 1.02
C GLU A 198 1.85 18.26 0.86
N VAL A 199 1.51 17.11 1.45
CA VAL A 199 2.30 15.87 1.36
C VAL A 199 2.42 15.38 -0.09
N VAL A 200 1.32 15.36 -0.85
CA VAL A 200 1.33 14.92 -2.24
C VAL A 200 2.05 15.93 -3.14
N ALA A 201 1.88 17.24 -2.88
CA ALA A 201 2.58 18.29 -3.61
C ALA A 201 4.09 18.15 -3.44
N ASP A 202 4.57 17.97 -2.22
CA ASP A 202 5.99 17.82 -1.90
C ASP A 202 6.58 16.54 -2.51
N ALA A 203 5.89 15.41 -2.37
CA ALA A 203 6.30 14.16 -3.01
C ALA A 203 6.37 14.30 -4.55
N THR A 204 5.38 14.96 -5.14
CA THR A 204 5.34 15.21 -6.59
C THR A 204 6.50 16.12 -7.02
N ARG A 205 6.84 17.17 -6.25
CA ARG A 205 8.01 18.03 -6.53
C ARG A 205 9.31 17.24 -6.50
N GLN A 206 9.48 16.38 -5.50
CA GLN A 206 10.69 15.57 -5.35
C GLN A 206 10.84 14.54 -6.48
N GLN A 207 9.73 13.94 -6.92
CA GLN A 207 9.73 12.86 -7.91
C GLN A 207 9.52 13.33 -9.36
N LEU A 208 9.28 14.63 -9.58
CA LEU A 208 8.89 15.18 -10.88
C LEU A 208 9.81 14.74 -12.04
N PRO A 209 11.16 14.78 -11.95
CA PRO A 209 12.00 14.38 -13.06
C PRO A 209 11.82 12.91 -13.48
N ALA A 210 11.65 12.02 -12.50
CA ALA A 210 11.44 10.59 -12.74
C ALA A 210 10.05 10.34 -13.35
N LEU A 211 9.01 10.96 -12.79
CA LEU A 211 7.64 10.87 -13.30
C LEU A 211 7.53 11.44 -14.73
N GLN A 212 8.21 12.54 -15.02
CA GLN A 212 8.29 13.10 -16.36
C GLN A 212 8.87 12.13 -17.37
N THR A 213 9.97 11.48 -16.99
CA THR A 213 10.63 10.49 -17.85
C THR A 213 9.68 9.33 -18.11
N GLU A 214 9.08 8.77 -17.05
CA GLU A 214 8.17 7.63 -17.18
C GLU A 214 6.94 7.94 -18.05
N ILE A 215 6.30 9.09 -17.84
CA ILE A 215 5.12 9.47 -18.62
C ILE A 215 5.50 9.84 -20.06
N SER A 216 6.67 10.45 -20.29
CA SER A 216 7.15 10.78 -21.63
C SER A 216 7.50 9.53 -22.44
N ASP A 217 8.13 8.54 -21.80
CA ASP A 217 8.44 7.23 -22.39
C ASP A 217 7.17 6.46 -22.78
N ALA A 218 6.09 6.61 -21.99
CA ALA A 218 4.80 6.04 -22.32
C ALA A 218 4.07 6.76 -23.46
N GLY A 219 4.33 8.06 -23.63
CA GLY A 219 3.80 8.90 -24.71
C GLY A 219 2.62 9.78 -24.35
N PRO A 220 2.04 10.48 -25.33
CA PRO A 220 0.76 11.16 -25.17
C PRO A 220 -0.34 10.19 -24.75
N ALA A 221 -1.16 10.59 -23.78
CA ALA A 221 -2.37 9.86 -23.40
C ALA A 221 -3.40 9.91 -24.55
N ARG A 222 -4.07 8.78 -24.80
CA ARG A 222 -5.11 8.60 -25.83
C ARG A 222 -6.49 8.41 -25.22
N SER A 223 -6.59 7.61 -24.16
CA SER A 223 -7.82 7.43 -23.39
C SER A 223 -7.50 7.27 -21.90
N ILE A 224 -8.47 7.61 -21.07
CA ILE A 224 -8.47 7.40 -19.62
C ILE A 224 -9.74 6.62 -19.30
N GLU A 225 -9.59 5.39 -18.81
CA GLU A 225 -10.69 4.47 -18.58
C GLU A 225 -10.73 4.08 -17.10
N PHE A 226 -11.88 4.27 -16.45
CA PHE A 226 -12.08 3.76 -15.10
C PHE A 226 -12.17 2.24 -15.14
N VAL A 227 -11.28 1.55 -14.41
CA VAL A 227 -11.23 0.09 -14.38
C VAL A 227 -11.72 -0.50 -13.06
N GLY A 228 -11.82 0.32 -12.01
CA GLY A 228 -12.39 -0.12 -10.74
C GLY A 228 -11.88 0.68 -9.55
N VAL A 229 -12.18 0.14 -8.37
CA VAL A 229 -11.72 0.69 -7.09
C VAL A 229 -10.68 -0.28 -6.53
N GLY A 230 -9.51 0.24 -6.18
CA GLY A 230 -8.41 -0.49 -5.59
C GLY A 230 -8.56 -0.66 -4.08
N GLN A 231 -7.59 -1.32 -3.47
CA GLN A 231 -7.49 -1.38 -2.01
C GLN A 231 -7.48 0.05 -1.42
N GLY A 232 -8.18 0.23 -0.31
CA GLY A 232 -8.33 1.54 0.34
C GLY A 232 -9.32 2.49 -0.33
N GLY A 233 -10.19 2.01 -1.22
CA GLY A 233 -11.27 2.83 -1.79
C GLY A 233 -10.83 3.80 -2.88
N VAL A 234 -9.58 3.70 -3.33
CA VAL A 234 -8.94 4.60 -4.32
C VAL A 234 -9.40 4.24 -5.74
N ASP A 235 -9.68 5.23 -6.58
CA ASP A 235 -10.05 4.98 -7.97
C ASP A 235 -8.85 4.51 -8.78
N VAL A 236 -9.06 3.49 -9.60
CA VAL A 236 -8.06 2.95 -10.53
C VAL A 236 -8.49 3.26 -11.96
N TYR A 237 -7.59 3.90 -12.68
CA TYR A 237 -7.73 4.21 -14.10
C TYR A 237 -6.65 3.50 -14.91
N LEU A 238 -7.03 2.98 -16.07
CA LEU A 238 -6.11 2.58 -17.12
C LEU A 238 -5.99 3.74 -18.10
N VAL A 239 -4.79 4.29 -18.21
CA VAL A 239 -4.47 5.33 -19.19
C VAL A 239 -3.76 4.67 -20.35
N GLN A 240 -4.40 4.68 -21.51
CA GLN A 240 -3.79 4.21 -22.75
C GLN A 240 -2.90 5.32 -23.28
N HIS A 241 -1.59 5.17 -23.18
CA HIS A 241 -0.66 6.06 -23.88
C HIS A 241 -0.28 5.49 -25.25
N LEU A 242 0.34 6.32 -26.09
CA LEU A 242 0.76 5.95 -27.44
C LEU A 242 1.70 4.74 -27.47
N GLN A 243 2.65 4.62 -26.53
CA GLN A 243 3.64 3.53 -26.51
C GLN A 243 3.25 2.39 -25.57
N ARG A 244 2.71 2.68 -24.38
CA ARG A 244 2.31 1.64 -23.41
C ARG A 244 1.18 2.10 -22.48
N PRO A 245 0.33 1.19 -21.98
CA PRO A 245 -0.63 1.53 -20.95
C PRO A 245 0.04 1.78 -19.59
N LEU A 246 -0.57 2.65 -18.78
CA LEU A 246 -0.21 2.88 -17.38
C LEU A 246 -1.46 2.78 -16.49
N TYR A 247 -1.33 2.12 -15.34
CA TYR A 247 -2.35 2.17 -14.29
C TYR A 247 -2.09 3.34 -13.36
N TRP A 248 -3.12 4.13 -13.14
CA TRP A 248 -3.14 5.24 -12.21
C TRP A 248 -4.07 4.94 -11.07
N ARG A 249 -3.64 5.25 -9.85
CA ARG A 249 -4.49 5.20 -8.66
C ARG A 249 -4.54 6.59 -8.07
N ILE A 250 -5.74 7.12 -7.87
CA ILE A 250 -5.96 8.50 -7.46
C ILE A 250 -7.16 8.61 -6.52
N ALA A 251 -7.04 9.45 -5.49
CA ALA A 251 -8.15 9.82 -4.61
C ALA A 251 -8.12 11.33 -4.33
N LEU A 252 -9.31 11.88 -4.07
CA LEU A 252 -9.49 13.26 -3.63
C LEU A 252 -9.98 13.24 -2.18
N ASN A 253 -9.50 14.18 -1.36
CA ASN A 253 -10.06 14.43 -0.04
C ASN A 253 -11.39 15.18 -0.13
N ALA A 254 -12.00 15.46 1.03
CA ALA A 254 -13.26 16.20 1.12
C ALA A 254 -13.24 17.62 0.49
N SER A 255 -12.07 18.27 0.39
CA SER A 255 -11.94 19.57 -0.28
C SER A 255 -11.76 19.47 -1.80
N GLY A 256 -11.71 18.25 -2.35
CA GLY A 256 -11.47 17.99 -3.76
C GLY A 256 -9.98 18.03 -4.17
N ALA A 257 -9.06 18.11 -3.20
CA ALA A 257 -7.63 18.07 -3.46
C ALA A 257 -7.15 16.62 -3.57
N ILE A 258 -6.17 16.35 -4.44
CA ILE A 258 -5.52 15.06 -4.59
C ILE A 258 -4.84 14.68 -3.28
N SER A 259 -5.43 13.72 -2.57
CA SER A 259 -4.89 13.17 -1.32
C SER A 259 -3.88 12.05 -1.56
N THR A 260 -3.97 11.45 -2.75
CA THR A 260 -3.20 10.28 -3.14
C THR A 260 -3.12 10.22 -4.66
N ALA A 261 -1.92 10.00 -5.21
CA ALA A 261 -1.72 9.65 -6.61
C ALA A 261 -0.46 8.80 -6.80
N TRP A 262 -0.56 7.69 -7.55
CA TRP A 262 0.61 6.94 -8.02
C TRP A 262 0.35 6.23 -9.34
N VAL A 263 1.43 5.97 -10.06
CA VAL A 263 1.44 5.34 -11.38
C VAL A 263 2.22 4.03 -11.34
N SER A 264 1.77 3.05 -12.13
CA SER A 264 2.43 1.75 -12.30
C SER A 264 2.29 1.26 -13.74
N PRO A 265 3.21 0.46 -14.29
CA PRO A 265 3.08 -0.10 -15.64
C PRO A 265 1.78 -0.90 -15.84
N GLY A 266 1.16 -0.78 -17.02
CA GLY A 266 0.12 -1.70 -17.47
C GLY A 266 0.72 -3.05 -17.88
N LEU A 267 0.13 -4.15 -17.41
CA LEU A 267 0.45 -5.51 -17.86
C LEU A 267 0.10 -5.70 -19.35
#